data_AF-A0AAN8WR75-F1
#
_entry.id   AF-A0AAN8WR75-F1
#
_cell.length_a   1.000
_cell.length_b   1.000
_cell.length_c   1.000
_cell.angle_alpha   90.00
_cell.angle_beta   90.00
_cell.angle_gamma   90.00
#
_symmetry.space_group_name_H-M   'P 1'
#
loop_
_entity.id
_entity.type
_entity.pdbx_description
1 polymer ?
#
loop_
_entity_poly.entity_id
_entity_poly.type
_entity_poly.pdbx_seq_one_letter_code
_entity_poly.pdbx_strand_id
1 'polypeptide(L)'
;MNVYTSQRYMLDLIIPLYESTASQESYDNVKQQQLNTLATAWACGLGYDDCIEMAVNLYAKWMKDPDDISIINPNIKKTVYCTAIAEGGGKEWDFAWSVYLEAESSFERGKLLEAMGCTRDTEILHRYLEKAFTKGSRIKQMDALVVFYSVAKNVVGRDVAWNFLRQNGRSIYEQ
;
A
#
# COMPACT_ATOMS: atom_id res chain seq x y z
N MET A 1 3.24 28.25 2.73
CA MET A 1 4.00 27.37 1.82
C MET A 1 2.96 26.55 1.04
N ASN A 2 2.91 26.68 -0.28
CA ASN A 2 1.92 25.98 -1.10
C ASN A 2 2.30 24.49 -1.18
N VAL A 3 1.34 23.57 -1.02
CA VAL A 3 1.56 22.11 -0.99
C VAL A 3 2.34 21.65 -2.23
N TYR A 4 2.03 22.21 -3.40
CA TYR A 4 2.71 21.91 -4.65
C TYR A 4 4.19 22.35 -4.66
N THR A 5 4.53 23.45 -3.99
CA THR A 5 5.92 23.92 -3.88
C THR A 5 6.74 23.01 -2.97
N SER A 6 6.14 22.52 -1.88
CA SER A 6 6.80 21.58 -0.96
C SER A 6 6.99 20.19 -1.57
N GLN A 7 5.99 19.68 -2.31
CA GLN A 7 6.08 18.39 -3.00
C GLN A 7 7.19 18.38 -4.06
N ARG A 8 7.25 19.44 -4.88
CA ARG A 8 8.29 19.59 -5.92
C ARG A 8 9.69 19.65 -5.32
N TYR A 9 9.88 20.46 -4.28
CA TYR A 9 11.17 20.54 -3.59
C TYR A 9 11.62 19.17 -3.01
N MET A 10 10.69 18.41 -2.44
CA MET A 10 11.00 17.07 -1.94
C MET A 10 11.37 16.10 -3.08
N LEU A 11 10.67 16.17 -4.21
CA LEU A 11 11.01 15.36 -5.40
C LEU A 11 12.43 15.68 -5.89
N ASP A 12 12.79 16.96 -6.00
CA ASP A 12 14.13 17.37 -6.46
C ASP A 12 15.26 16.78 -5.58
N LEU A 13 15.00 16.56 -4.28
CA LEU A 13 15.94 15.92 -3.36
C LEU A 13 15.95 14.39 -3.46
N ILE A 14 14.81 13.78 -3.75
CA ILE A 14 14.63 12.32 -3.71
C ILE A 14 15.00 11.67 -5.05
N ILE A 15 14.75 12.32 -6.18
CA ILE A 15 14.97 11.75 -7.52
C ILE A 15 16.41 11.25 -7.71
N PRO A 16 17.47 12.03 -7.40
CA PRO A 16 18.84 11.56 -7.59
C PRO A 16 19.16 10.32 -6.75
N LEU A 17 18.60 10.25 -5.53
CA LEU A 17 18.77 9.09 -4.66
C LEU A 17 18.03 7.87 -5.23
N TYR A 18 16.77 8.04 -5.63
CA TYR A 18 15.97 6.97 -6.23
C TYR A 18 16.64 6.40 -7.48
N GLU A 19 17.05 7.23 -8.43
CA GLU A 19 17.69 6.80 -9.67
C GLU A 19 18.99 6.03 -9.39
N SER A 20 19.77 6.49 -8.40
CA SER A 20 21.01 5.83 -8.01
C SER A 20 20.82 4.46 -7.36
N THR A 21 19.69 4.22 -6.68
CA THR A 21 19.41 2.96 -5.97
C THR A 21 18.54 1.99 -6.78
N ALA A 22 17.70 2.50 -7.67
CA ALA A 22 16.86 1.71 -8.57
C ALA A 22 17.68 1.01 -9.66
N SER A 23 18.76 1.65 -10.11
CA SER A 23 19.66 1.13 -11.15
C SER A 23 20.64 0.06 -10.65
N GLN A 24 20.64 -0.27 -9.35
CA GLN A 24 21.58 -1.21 -8.76
C GLN A 24 21.11 -2.66 -8.95
N GLU A 25 21.93 -3.47 -9.62
CA GLU A 25 21.67 -4.91 -9.80
C GLU A 25 21.81 -5.70 -8.49
N SER A 26 22.65 -5.23 -7.57
CA SER A 26 22.81 -5.80 -6.23
C SER A 26 23.14 -4.73 -5.20
N TYR A 27 22.78 -5.00 -3.94
CA TYR A 27 23.07 -4.12 -2.81
C TYR A 27 24.19 -4.72 -1.97
N ASP A 28 25.28 -3.97 -1.80
CA ASP A 28 26.47 -4.38 -1.04
C ASP A 28 26.17 -4.64 0.44
N ASN A 29 25.19 -3.92 1.00
CA ASN A 29 24.85 -4.01 2.41
C ASN A 29 23.40 -3.59 2.73
N VAL A 30 22.98 -3.89 3.96
CA VAL A 30 21.64 -3.59 4.50
C VAL A 30 21.31 -2.10 4.44
N LYS A 31 22.29 -1.19 4.57
CA LYS A 31 22.02 0.25 4.52
C LYS A 31 21.61 0.68 3.12
N GLN A 32 22.25 0.17 2.07
CA GLN A 32 21.87 0.45 0.69
C GLN A 32 20.47 -0.10 0.37
N GLN A 33 20.14 -1.28 0.87
CA GLN A 33 18.78 -1.84 0.75
C GLN A 33 17.74 -0.93 1.41
N GLN A 34 18.01 -0.44 2.63
CA GLN A 34 17.14 0.47 3.34
C GLN A 34 17.00 1.83 2.63
N LEU A 35 18.10 2.35 2.07
CA LEU A 35 18.07 3.57 1.27
C LEU A 35 17.19 3.39 0.03
N ASN A 36 17.31 2.27 -0.68
CA ASN A 36 16.46 1.98 -1.82
C ASN A 36 14.97 1.91 -1.42
N THR A 37 14.66 1.20 -0.33
CA THR A 37 13.29 1.12 0.20
C THR A 37 12.71 2.50 0.48
N LEU A 38 13.48 3.35 1.16
CA LEU A 38 13.05 4.71 1.49
C LEU A 38 12.90 5.56 0.22
N ALA A 39 13.91 5.59 -0.64
CA ALA A 39 13.90 6.39 -1.86
C ALA A 39 12.72 6.01 -2.76
N THR A 40 12.46 4.71 -2.93
CA THR A 40 11.31 4.20 -3.69
C THR A 40 9.99 4.60 -3.04
N ALA A 41 9.84 4.46 -1.72
CA ALA A 41 8.64 4.88 -1.01
C ALA A 41 8.35 6.38 -1.14
N TRP A 42 9.37 7.23 -1.05
CA TRP A 42 9.24 8.67 -1.21
C TRP A 42 8.96 9.07 -2.66
N ALA A 43 9.69 8.50 -3.63
CA ALA A 43 9.50 8.81 -5.04
C ALA A 43 8.06 8.49 -5.50
N CYS A 44 7.58 7.28 -5.24
CA CYS A 44 6.22 6.88 -5.57
C CYS A 44 5.18 7.68 -4.77
N GLY A 45 5.38 7.87 -3.46
CA GLY A 45 4.45 8.60 -2.60
C GLY A 45 4.34 10.10 -2.93
N LEU A 46 5.37 10.68 -3.54
CA LEU A 46 5.38 12.05 -4.02
C LEU A 46 4.91 12.17 -5.48
N GLY A 47 4.52 11.08 -6.13
CA GLY A 47 3.98 11.10 -7.49
C GLY A 47 5.05 11.20 -8.57
N TYR A 48 6.24 10.60 -8.37
CA TYR A 48 7.23 10.49 -9.44
C TYR A 48 6.80 9.41 -10.44
N ASP A 49 6.57 9.81 -11.69
CA ASP A 49 5.98 8.95 -12.73
C ASP A 49 6.79 7.67 -12.97
N ASP A 50 8.11 7.74 -13.04
CA ASP A 50 8.96 6.55 -13.25
C ASP A 50 8.77 5.50 -12.14
N CYS A 51 8.71 5.94 -10.87
CA CYS A 51 8.46 5.05 -9.74
C CYS A 51 7.05 4.43 -9.81
N ILE A 52 6.06 5.24 -10.17
CA ILE A 52 4.68 4.78 -10.34
C ILE A 52 4.58 3.73 -11.44
N GLU A 53 5.13 4.02 -12.62
CA GLU A 53 5.12 3.10 -13.76
C GLU A 53 5.84 1.79 -13.42
N MET A 54 6.99 1.87 -12.75
CA MET A 54 7.70 0.70 -12.23
C MET A 54 6.80 -0.14 -11.31
N ALA A 55 6.15 0.49 -10.32
CA ALA A 55 5.29 -0.22 -9.38
C ALA A 55 4.09 -0.88 -10.06
N VAL A 56 3.40 -0.17 -10.94
CA VAL A 56 2.25 -0.69 -11.70
C VAL A 56 2.68 -1.86 -12.59
N ASN A 57 3.81 -1.74 -13.29
CA ASN A 57 4.33 -2.79 -14.15
C ASN A 57 4.74 -4.05 -13.38
N LEU A 58 5.43 -3.89 -12.25
CA LEU A 58 5.81 -5.02 -11.40
C LEU A 58 4.58 -5.73 -10.82
N TYR A 59 3.60 -4.97 -10.34
CA TYR A 59 2.36 -5.53 -9.82
C TYR A 59 1.58 -6.27 -10.91
N ALA A 60 1.46 -5.69 -12.11
CA ALA A 60 0.79 -6.32 -13.24
C ALA A 60 1.48 -7.61 -13.72
N LYS A 61 2.82 -7.70 -13.61
CA LYS A 61 3.55 -8.95 -13.85
C LYS A 61 3.22 -9.98 -12.77
N TRP A 62 3.23 -9.58 -11.50
CA TRP A 62 2.92 -10.46 -10.37
C TRP A 62 1.48 -10.98 -10.42
N MET A 63 0.52 -10.18 -10.88
CA MET A 63 -0.86 -10.64 -11.12
C MET A 63 -0.98 -11.77 -12.15
N LYS A 64 -0.01 -11.91 -13.07
CA LYS A 64 0.01 -12.98 -14.08
C LYS A 64 0.66 -14.26 -13.56
N ASP A 65 1.57 -14.14 -12.60
CA ASP A 65 2.29 -15.25 -11.98
C ASP A 65 2.46 -14.98 -10.47
N PRO A 66 1.41 -15.23 -9.66
CA PRO A 66 1.41 -14.88 -8.24
C PRO A 66 2.41 -15.67 -7.40
N ASP A 67 2.80 -16.85 -7.89
CA ASP A 67 3.70 -17.79 -7.21
C ASP A 67 5.19 -17.42 -7.42
N ASP A 68 5.50 -16.63 -8.44
CA ASP A 68 6.86 -16.12 -8.67
C ASP A 68 7.21 -14.99 -7.70
N ILE A 69 7.84 -15.37 -6.59
CA ILE A 69 8.33 -14.47 -5.54
C ILE A 69 9.47 -13.54 -6.01
N SER A 70 10.06 -13.77 -7.19
CA SER A 70 11.18 -12.98 -7.71
C SER A 70 10.74 -11.72 -8.44
N ILE A 71 9.47 -11.66 -8.89
CA ILE A 71 8.94 -10.53 -9.67
C ILE A 71 9.06 -9.21 -8.90
N ILE A 72 8.79 -9.24 -7.59
CA ILE A 72 8.79 -8.03 -6.75
C ILE A 72 9.84 -8.18 -5.67
N ASN A 73 10.87 -7.33 -5.73
CA ASN A 73 11.90 -7.28 -4.70
C ASN A 73 11.28 -7.04 -3.30
N PRO A 74 11.56 -7.90 -2.30
CA PRO A 74 10.97 -7.82 -0.97
C PRO A 74 11.10 -6.46 -0.27
N ASN A 75 12.17 -5.71 -0.58
CA ASN A 75 12.48 -4.41 0.02
C ASN A 75 11.50 -3.31 -0.42
N ILE A 76 11.08 -3.33 -1.69
CA ILE A 76 10.15 -2.35 -2.27
C ILE A 76 8.72 -2.88 -2.36
N LYS A 77 8.50 -4.16 -2.04
CA LYS A 77 7.20 -4.85 -2.19
C LYS A 77 6.03 -4.10 -1.58
N LYS A 78 6.22 -3.50 -0.39
CA LYS A 78 5.19 -2.67 0.24
C LYS A 78 4.82 -1.45 -0.61
N THR A 79 5.81 -0.74 -1.15
CA THR A 79 5.60 0.42 -2.02
C THR A 79 4.94 0.00 -3.32
N VAL A 80 5.38 -1.11 -3.93
CA VAL A 80 4.81 -1.64 -5.17
C VAL A 80 3.32 -1.97 -4.98
N TYR A 81 2.96 -2.70 -3.93
CA TYR A 81 1.56 -3.04 -3.64
C TYR A 81 0.70 -1.80 -3.44
N CYS A 82 1.12 -0.90 -2.56
CA CYS A 82 0.35 0.30 -2.23
C CYS A 82 0.17 1.22 -3.45
N THR A 83 1.24 1.44 -4.23
CA THR A 83 1.22 2.32 -5.40
C THR A 83 0.35 1.74 -6.51
N ALA A 84 0.50 0.44 -6.83
CA ALA A 84 -0.32 -0.19 -7.86
C ALA A 84 -1.81 -0.23 -7.49
N ILE A 85 -2.16 -0.44 -6.21
CA ILE A 85 -3.56 -0.37 -5.76
C ILE A 85 -4.10 1.07 -5.74
N ALA A 86 -3.24 2.08 -5.50
CA ALA A 86 -3.62 3.48 -5.53
C ALA A 86 -3.89 3.99 -6.97
N GLU A 87 -3.10 3.52 -7.95
CA GLU A 87 -3.26 3.87 -9.37
C GLU A 87 -4.23 2.95 -10.13
N GLY A 88 -4.46 1.75 -9.60
CA GLY A 88 -5.37 0.76 -10.18
C GLY A 88 -6.82 0.96 -9.74
N GLY A 89 -7.62 -0.10 -9.92
CA GLY A 89 -9.02 -0.13 -9.54
C GLY A 89 -9.41 -1.42 -8.83
N GLY A 90 -10.68 -1.81 -8.98
CA GLY A 90 -11.21 -3.03 -8.34
C GLY A 90 -10.44 -4.30 -8.69
N LYS A 91 -9.87 -4.40 -9.89
CA LYS A 91 -9.10 -5.57 -10.32
C LYS A 91 -7.84 -5.79 -9.50
N GLU A 92 -7.04 -4.75 -9.30
CA GLU A 92 -5.80 -4.80 -8.51
C GLU A 92 -6.14 -5.05 -7.03
N TRP A 93 -7.21 -4.42 -6.53
CA TRP A 93 -7.67 -4.60 -5.16
C TRP A 93 -8.18 -6.02 -4.88
N ASP A 94 -9.03 -6.56 -5.77
CA ASP A 94 -9.60 -7.90 -5.63
C ASP A 94 -8.52 -8.99 -5.70
N PHE A 95 -7.48 -8.76 -6.52
CA PHE A 95 -6.30 -9.64 -6.54
C PHE A 95 -5.52 -9.59 -5.21
N ALA A 96 -5.24 -8.40 -4.67
CA ALA A 96 -4.61 -8.29 -3.35
C ALA A 96 -5.42 -9.00 -2.27
N TRP A 97 -6.76 -8.89 -2.35
CA TRP A 97 -7.68 -9.56 -1.45
C TRP A 97 -7.62 -11.08 -1.58
N SER A 98 -7.60 -11.63 -2.80
CA SER A 98 -7.47 -13.08 -2.99
C SER A 98 -6.15 -13.61 -2.45
N VAL A 99 -5.04 -12.90 -2.69
CA VAL A 99 -3.73 -13.30 -2.14
C VAL A 99 -3.73 -13.23 -0.62
N TYR A 100 -4.38 -12.23 -0.01
CA TYR A 100 -4.49 -12.13 1.44
C TYR A 100 -5.22 -13.32 2.07
N LEU A 101 -6.25 -13.85 1.38
CA LEU A 101 -6.99 -15.02 1.87
C LEU A 101 -6.14 -16.29 1.89
N GLU A 102 -5.28 -16.47 0.89
CA GLU A 102 -4.41 -17.64 0.75
C GLU A 102 -3.05 -17.50 1.48
N ALA A 103 -2.66 -16.28 1.85
CA ALA A 103 -1.36 -16.03 2.47
C ALA A 103 -1.24 -16.67 3.86
N GLU A 104 -0.27 -17.57 4.01
CA GLU A 104 0.13 -18.19 5.28
C GLU A 104 0.99 -17.26 6.15
N SER A 105 1.84 -16.45 5.51
CA SER A 105 2.76 -15.54 6.19
C SER A 105 2.03 -14.33 6.79
N SER A 106 2.11 -14.17 8.11
CA SER A 106 1.55 -13.00 8.81
C SER A 106 2.15 -11.67 8.32
N PHE A 107 3.42 -11.68 7.92
CA PHE A 107 4.10 -10.51 7.39
C PHE A 107 3.55 -10.11 6.01
N GLU A 108 3.31 -11.09 5.14
CA GLU A 108 2.72 -10.83 3.82
C GLU A 108 1.27 -10.35 3.95
N ARG A 109 0.49 -10.98 4.84
CA ARG A 109 -0.87 -10.53 5.18
C ARG A 109 -0.88 -9.07 5.64
N GLY A 110 0.03 -8.70 6.55
CA GLY A 110 0.16 -7.32 7.04
C GLY A 110 0.42 -6.32 5.92
N LYS A 111 1.33 -6.64 4.98
CA LYS A 111 1.59 -5.78 3.81
C LYS A 111 0.38 -5.64 2.91
N LEU A 112 -0.34 -6.74 2.64
CA LEU A 112 -1.54 -6.72 1.82
C LEU A 112 -2.65 -5.89 2.47
N LEU A 113 -2.84 -6.04 3.78
CA LEU A 113 -3.83 -5.25 4.53
C LEU A 113 -3.53 -3.75 4.50
N GLU A 114 -2.25 -3.38 4.66
CA GLU A 114 -1.86 -1.97 4.56
C GLU A 114 -2.04 -1.44 3.12
N ALA A 115 -1.62 -2.22 2.12
CA ALA A 115 -1.67 -1.81 0.71
C ALA A 115 -3.09 -1.68 0.16
N MET A 116 -4.02 -2.56 0.57
CA MET A 116 -5.43 -2.47 0.17
C MET A 116 -6.11 -1.18 0.65
N GLY A 117 -5.58 -0.54 1.72
CA GLY A 117 -6.02 0.78 2.17
C GLY A 117 -5.51 1.94 1.31
N CYS A 118 -4.59 1.71 0.37
CA CYS A 118 -4.02 2.74 -0.50
C CYS A 118 -4.90 3.11 -1.70
N THR A 119 -5.96 2.34 -1.99
CA THR A 119 -6.86 2.65 -3.12
C THR A 119 -7.46 4.03 -2.99
N ARG A 120 -7.67 4.71 -4.13
CA ARG A 120 -8.33 6.01 -4.19
C ARG A 120 -9.85 5.91 -4.33
N ASP A 121 -10.37 4.69 -4.49
CA ASP A 121 -11.81 4.41 -4.57
C ASP A 121 -12.43 4.38 -3.18
N THR A 122 -13.22 5.40 -2.85
CA THR A 122 -13.86 5.53 -1.54
C THR A 122 -14.91 4.44 -1.26
N GLU A 123 -15.51 3.88 -2.31
CA GLU A 123 -16.50 2.80 -2.19
C GLU A 123 -15.81 1.49 -1.79
N ILE A 124 -14.64 1.22 -2.39
CA ILE A 124 -13.77 0.10 -1.97
C ILE A 124 -13.30 0.31 -0.53
N LEU A 125 -12.85 1.51 -0.15
CA LEU A 125 -12.42 1.80 1.23
C LEU A 125 -13.55 1.58 2.24
N HIS A 126 -14.78 1.99 1.93
CA HIS A 126 -15.94 1.76 2.78
C HIS A 126 -16.21 0.26 2.96
N ARG A 127 -16.31 -0.48 1.84
CA ARG A 127 -16.48 -1.95 1.85
C ARG A 127 -15.36 -2.65 2.59
N TYR A 128 -14.15 -2.09 2.55
CA TYR A 128 -13.01 -2.66 3.25
C TYR A 128 -13.13 -2.53 4.77
N LEU A 129 -13.59 -1.37 5.26
CA LEU A 129 -13.92 -1.17 6.68
C LEU A 129 -15.06 -2.08 7.13
N GLU A 130 -16.11 -2.24 6.32
CA GLU A 130 -17.19 -3.20 6.61
C GLU A 130 -16.65 -4.62 6.75
N LYS A 131 -15.78 -5.07 5.85
CA LYS A 131 -15.11 -6.38 5.95
C LYS A 131 -14.29 -6.51 7.23
N ALA A 132 -13.61 -5.44 7.67
CA ALA A 132 -12.77 -5.47 8.86
C ALA A 132 -13.57 -5.60 10.17
N PHE A 133 -14.74 -4.96 10.25
CA PHE A 133 -15.52 -4.87 11.48
C PHE A 133 -16.83 -5.68 11.46
N THR A 134 -17.09 -6.48 10.42
CA THR A 134 -18.22 -7.44 10.42
C THR A 134 -17.88 -8.70 11.21
N LYS A 135 -18.76 -9.11 12.14
CA LYS A 135 -18.59 -10.37 12.90
C LYS A 135 -18.55 -11.57 11.95
N GLY A 136 -17.59 -12.47 12.15
CA GLY A 136 -17.42 -13.67 11.32
C GLY A 136 -16.72 -13.41 9.98
N SER A 137 -16.12 -12.22 9.78
CA SER A 137 -15.32 -11.96 8.58
C SER A 137 -13.99 -12.75 8.59
N ARG A 138 -13.31 -12.75 7.44
CA ARG A 138 -11.98 -13.33 7.27
C ARG A 138 -10.84 -12.46 7.85
N ILE A 139 -11.17 -11.29 8.42
CA ILE A 139 -10.20 -10.37 9.04
C ILE A 139 -10.25 -10.58 10.56
N LYS A 140 -9.10 -10.86 11.16
CA LYS A 140 -8.98 -11.01 12.62
C LYS A 140 -9.06 -9.65 13.30
N GLN A 141 -9.44 -9.61 14.57
CA GLN A 141 -9.57 -8.35 15.32
C GLN A 141 -8.31 -7.47 15.30
N MET A 142 -7.12 -8.06 15.47
CA MET A 142 -5.86 -7.31 15.39
C MET A 142 -5.57 -6.77 13.98
N ASP A 143 -5.99 -7.52 12.95
CA ASP A 143 -5.84 -7.12 11.55
C ASP A 143 -6.82 -5.98 11.19
N ALA A 144 -8.00 -5.92 11.84
CA ALA A 144 -8.98 -4.86 11.63
C ALA A 144 -8.44 -3.47 12.01
N LEU A 145 -7.56 -3.38 13.01
CA LEU A 145 -6.88 -2.12 13.36
C LEU A 145 -5.90 -1.68 12.26
N VAL A 146 -5.22 -2.62 11.61
CA VAL A 146 -4.35 -2.33 10.46
C VAL A 146 -5.17 -1.78 9.31
N VAL A 147 -6.35 -2.37 9.04
CA VAL A 147 -7.29 -1.86 8.03
C VAL A 147 -7.74 -0.45 8.36
N PHE A 148 -8.22 -0.22 9.60
CA PHE A 148 -8.69 1.10 9.98
C PHE A 148 -7.58 2.15 9.85
N TYR A 149 -6.37 1.83 10.31
CA TYR A 149 -5.22 2.73 10.21
C TYR A 149 -4.83 3.02 8.75
N SER A 150 -4.81 2.01 7.88
CA SER A 150 -4.44 2.20 6.47
C SER A 150 -5.45 3.11 5.75
N VAL A 151 -6.75 2.89 5.98
CA VAL A 151 -7.82 3.74 5.43
C VAL A 151 -7.76 5.16 6.01
N ALA A 152 -7.55 5.31 7.33
CA ALA A 152 -7.47 6.62 7.96
C ALA A 152 -6.23 7.43 7.56
N LYS A 153 -5.12 6.77 7.19
CA LYS A 153 -3.91 7.45 6.70
C LYS A 153 -4.07 7.96 5.27
N ASN A 154 -4.87 7.27 4.45
CA ASN A 154 -5.17 7.62 3.07
C ASN A 154 -5.88 8.98 2.97
N VAL A 155 -5.43 9.86 2.07
CA VAL A 155 -5.96 11.22 1.93
C VAL A 155 -7.47 11.23 1.65
N VAL A 156 -7.96 10.36 0.77
CA VAL A 156 -9.42 10.23 0.49
C VAL A 156 -10.13 9.33 1.49
N GLY A 157 -9.39 8.44 2.17
CA GLY A 157 -9.93 7.51 3.16
C GLY A 157 -10.16 8.10 4.55
N ARG A 158 -9.55 9.24 4.88
CA ARG A 158 -9.73 9.93 6.18
C ARG A 158 -11.18 10.15 6.54
N ASP A 159 -11.95 10.74 5.62
CA ASP A 159 -13.37 11.03 5.86
C ASP A 159 -14.20 9.75 5.89
N VAL A 160 -13.84 8.75 5.08
CA VAL A 160 -14.48 7.42 5.07
C VAL A 160 -14.30 6.74 6.45
N ALA A 161 -13.08 6.66 6.95
CA ALA A 161 -12.76 6.09 8.26
C ALA A 161 -13.45 6.86 9.41
N TRP A 162 -13.42 8.19 9.36
CA TRP A 162 -14.06 9.02 10.37
C TRP A 162 -15.58 8.81 10.41
N ASN A 163 -16.23 8.80 9.25
CA ASN A 163 -17.67 8.56 9.15
C ASN A 163 -18.03 7.15 9.61
N PHE A 164 -17.25 6.14 9.20
CA PHE A 164 -17.44 4.77 9.64
C PHE A 164 -17.35 4.62 11.15
N LEU A 165 -16.34 5.24 11.79
CA LEU A 165 -16.18 5.22 13.24
C LEU A 165 -17.37 5.87 13.96
N ARG A 166 -17.86 7.02 13.46
CA ARG A 166 -19.03 7.69 14.06
C ARG A 166 -20.31 6.84 13.97
N GLN A 167 -20.49 6.14 12.86
CA GLN A 167 -21.68 5.32 12.63
C GLN A 167 -21.63 3.98 13.37
N ASN A 168 -20.45 3.38 13.50
CA ASN A 168 -20.27 2.02 13.99
C ASN A 168 -19.53 1.92 15.34
N GLY A 169 -19.18 3.04 15.97
CA GLY A 169 -18.28 3.09 17.13
C GLY A 169 -18.68 2.17 18.29
N ARG A 170 -19.98 2.00 18.54
CA ARG A 170 -20.47 1.07 19.55
C ARG A 170 -20.19 -0.39 19.20
N SER A 171 -20.48 -0.80 17.96
CA SER A 171 -20.21 -2.16 17.48
C SER A 171 -18.70 -2.47 17.43
N ILE A 172 -17.87 -1.46 17.17
CA ILE A 172 -16.40 -1.61 17.17
C ILE A 172 -15.89 -1.81 18.59
N TYR A 173 -16.42 -1.06 19.57
CA TYR A 173 -16.05 -1.19 20.98
C TYR A 173 -16.46 -2.53 21.58
N GLU A 174 -17.60 -3.07 21.16
CA GLU A 174 -18.18 -4.32 21.69
C GLU A 174 -17.64 -5.59 21.00
N GLN A 175 -16.65 -5.46 20.11
CA GLN A 175 -16.14 -6.55 19.27
C GLN A 175 -15.05 -7.41 19.94
#